data_AF-A0A7S3YY35-F1
#
_entry.id   AF-A0A7S3YY35-F1
#
_cell.length_a   1.000
_cell.length_b   1.000
_cell.length_c   1.000
_cell.angle_alpha   90.00
_cell.angle_beta   90.00
_cell.angle_gamma   90.00
#
_symmetry.space_group_name_H-M   'P 1'
#
loop_
_entity.id
_entity.type
_entity.pdbx_description
1 polymer ?
#
loop_
_entity_poly.entity_id
_entity_poly.type
_entity_poly.pdbx_seq_one_letter_code
_entity_poly.pdbx_strand_id
1 'polypeptide(L)'
;ARTNGSAVRRQLFELEHGRCSLCNFDAHTFFQRFKVLKASERRKAIEKTPLRSLSWKQKQALIEKPTEGAMWQADHITPVAEGGGECGLENYRTLCTPCHWKETQKLQHRLKLKIGKGTKDIRTFFKVAQSERK
;
A
#
# COMPACT_ATOMS: atom_id res chain seq x y z
N ALA A 1 6.84 -17.65 -8.43
CA ALA A 1 5.53 -17.45 -9.10
C ALA A 1 5.13 -15.99 -8.96
N ARG A 2 4.73 -15.29 -10.04
CA ARG A 2 4.14 -13.95 -9.91
C ARG A 2 2.80 -14.12 -9.22
N THR A 3 2.68 -13.73 -7.95
CA THR A 3 1.40 -13.76 -7.25
C THR A 3 0.43 -12.84 -7.98
N ASN A 4 -0.66 -13.41 -8.51
CA ASN A 4 -1.69 -12.62 -9.18
C ASN A 4 -2.37 -11.72 -8.13
N GLY A 5 -2.11 -10.42 -8.18
CA GLY A 5 -2.63 -9.47 -7.18
C GLY A 5 -4.16 -9.53 -7.02
N SER A 6 -4.90 -9.88 -8.07
CA SER A 6 -6.35 -10.09 -7.98
C SER A 6 -6.72 -11.31 -7.14
N ALA A 7 -5.95 -12.40 -7.24
CA ALA A 7 -6.16 -13.60 -6.44
C ALA A 7 -5.88 -13.34 -4.95
N VAL A 8 -4.78 -12.65 -4.65
CA VAL A 8 -4.43 -12.24 -3.27
C VAL A 8 -5.54 -11.39 -2.66
N ARG A 9 -6.00 -10.37 -3.38
CA ARG A 9 -7.10 -9.51 -2.89
C ARG A 9 -8.38 -10.28 -2.62
N ARG A 10 -8.72 -11.26 -3.46
CA ARG A 10 -9.91 -12.11 -3.25
C ARG A 10 -9.79 -12.95 -1.98
N GLN A 11 -8.69 -13.69 -1.83
CA GLN A 11 -8.48 -14.54 -0.65
C GLN A 11 -8.40 -13.71 0.64
N LEU A 12 -7.70 -12.56 0.60
CA LEU A 12 -7.60 -11.67 1.74
C LEU A 12 -8.96 -11.08 2.12
N PHE A 13 -9.80 -10.76 1.14
CA PHE A 13 -11.16 -10.31 1.38
C PHE A 13 -12.03 -11.40 2.03
N GLU A 14 -11.87 -12.67 1.64
CA GLU A 14 -12.57 -13.79 2.28
C GLU A 14 -12.19 -13.93 3.77
N LEU A 15 -10.95 -13.60 4.14
CA LEU A 15 -10.46 -13.67 5.53
C LEU A 15 -10.78 -12.42 6.37
N GLU A 16 -10.56 -11.23 5.82
CA GLU A 16 -10.56 -9.97 6.58
C GLU A 16 -11.74 -9.05 6.24
N HIS A 17 -12.53 -9.42 5.22
CA HIS A 17 -13.75 -8.73 4.80
C HIS A 17 -13.57 -7.23 4.49
N GLY A 18 -12.37 -6.85 4.02
CA GLY A 18 -12.09 -5.45 3.68
C GLY A 18 -11.95 -4.54 4.91
N ARG A 19 -11.75 -5.10 6.11
CA ARG A 19 -11.49 -4.32 7.33
C ARG A 19 -10.01 -4.01 7.47
N CYS A 20 -9.69 -2.74 7.67
CA CYS A 20 -8.32 -2.31 7.85
C CYS A 20 -7.71 -2.89 9.14
N SER A 21 -6.65 -3.68 9.04
CA SER A 21 -5.98 -4.32 10.18
C SER A 21 -5.25 -3.32 11.09
N LEU A 22 -5.11 -2.04 10.69
CA LEU A 22 -4.48 -0.99 11.51
C LEU A 22 -5.46 -0.03 12.19
N CYS A 23 -6.60 0.28 11.57
CA CYS A 23 -7.53 1.27 12.10
C CYS A 23 -8.98 0.79 12.19
N ASN A 24 -9.22 -0.49 11.89
CA ASN A 24 -10.53 -1.16 11.94
C ASN A 24 -11.61 -0.54 11.04
N PHE A 25 -11.25 0.37 10.14
CA PHE A 25 -12.19 0.91 9.16
C PHE A 25 -12.65 -0.20 8.21
N ASP A 26 -13.95 -0.48 8.23
CA ASP A 26 -14.62 -1.42 7.35
C ASP A 26 -14.87 -0.77 5.98
N ALA A 27 -13.90 -0.94 5.08
CA ALA A 27 -13.94 -0.34 3.75
C ALA A 27 -15.02 -0.98 2.87
N HIS A 28 -15.31 -2.28 3.07
CA HIS A 28 -16.31 -3.00 2.30
C HIS A 28 -17.72 -2.52 2.63
N THR A 29 -18.10 -2.54 3.91
CA THR A 29 -19.41 -2.07 4.37
C THR A 29 -19.60 -0.60 4.01
N PHE A 30 -18.55 0.21 4.14
CA PHE A 30 -18.58 1.60 3.69
C PHE A 30 -18.81 1.69 2.18
N PHE A 31 -18.09 0.93 1.35
CA PHE A 31 -18.26 0.91 -0.10
C PHE A 31 -19.69 0.53 -0.53
N GLN A 32 -20.28 -0.51 0.07
CA GLN A 32 -21.64 -0.94 -0.25
C GLN A 32 -22.67 0.18 -0.04
N ARG A 33 -22.53 0.96 1.04
CA ARG A 33 -23.36 2.14 1.31
C ARG A 33 -23.00 3.31 0.40
N PHE A 34 -21.71 3.50 0.13
CA PHE A 34 -21.18 4.65 -0.61
C PHE A 34 -21.54 4.63 -2.10
N LYS A 35 -21.54 3.45 -2.74
CA LYS A 35 -21.76 3.32 -4.19
C LYS A 35 -23.15 3.82 -4.63
N VAL A 36 -24.15 3.75 -3.74
CA VAL A 36 -25.53 4.19 -4.02
C VAL A 36 -25.81 5.66 -3.68
N LEU A 37 -24.87 6.34 -3.00
CA LEU A 37 -25.03 7.77 -2.65
C LEU A 37 -24.88 8.69 -3.87
N LYS A 38 -25.55 9.84 -3.82
CA LYS A 38 -25.33 10.94 -4.77
C LYS A 38 -23.95 11.57 -4.55
N ALA A 39 -23.41 12.23 -5.58
CA ALA A 39 -22.08 12.85 -5.53
C ALA A 39 -21.91 13.86 -4.36
N SER A 40 -22.94 14.65 -4.05
CA SER A 40 -22.93 15.60 -2.94
C SER A 40 -22.86 14.91 -1.57
N GLU A 41 -23.52 13.76 -1.42
CA GLU A 41 -23.52 12.95 -0.20
C GLU A 41 -22.21 12.18 -0.02
N ARG A 42 -21.63 11.68 -1.13
CA ARG A 42 -20.32 11.02 -1.16
C ARG A 42 -19.23 11.90 -0.55
N ARG A 43 -19.21 13.19 -0.89
CA ARG A 43 -18.25 14.15 -0.31
C ARG A 43 -18.36 14.20 1.22
N LYS A 44 -19.58 14.35 1.75
CA LYS A 44 -19.82 14.38 3.21
C LYS A 44 -19.46 13.06 3.87
N ALA A 45 -19.71 11.93 3.22
CA ALA A 45 -19.38 10.61 3.73
C ALA A 45 -17.86 10.38 3.86
N ILE A 46 -17.07 10.81 2.86
CA ILE A 46 -15.59 10.71 2.91
C ILE A 46 -15.04 11.41 4.15
N GLU A 47 -15.49 12.64 4.43
CA GLU A 47 -14.96 13.46 5.53
C GLU A 47 -15.16 12.84 6.92
N LYS A 48 -16.14 11.93 7.08
CA LYS A 48 -16.42 11.22 8.33
C LYS A 48 -15.58 9.94 8.54
N THR A 49 -14.67 9.63 7.61
CA THR A 49 -13.89 8.39 7.62
C THR A 49 -12.39 8.67 7.56
N PRO A 50 -11.52 7.65 7.67
CA PRO A 50 -10.10 7.83 7.38
C PRO A 50 -9.81 8.33 5.97
N LEU A 51 -10.71 8.09 5.00
CA LEU A 51 -10.54 8.52 3.60
C LEU A 51 -10.47 10.05 3.46
N ARG A 52 -10.84 10.82 4.50
CA ARG A 52 -10.66 12.27 4.54
C ARG A 52 -9.21 12.74 4.33
N SER A 53 -8.22 11.89 4.61
CA SER A 53 -6.80 12.24 4.43
C SER A 53 -6.27 11.91 3.03
N LEU A 54 -7.10 11.40 2.12
CA LEU A 54 -6.71 11.20 0.73
C LEU A 54 -6.49 12.54 0.02
N SER A 55 -5.65 12.53 -1.02
CA SER A 55 -5.47 13.69 -1.88
C SER A 55 -6.78 14.10 -2.56
N TRP A 56 -6.87 15.37 -2.97
CA TRP A 56 -8.04 15.88 -3.71
C TRP A 56 -8.37 15.02 -4.94
N LYS A 57 -7.36 14.63 -5.72
CA LYS A 57 -7.53 13.78 -6.92
C LYS A 57 -8.14 12.41 -6.58
N GLN A 58 -7.67 11.78 -5.49
CA GLN A 58 -8.21 10.50 -5.04
C GLN A 58 -9.64 10.62 -4.52
N LYS A 59 -9.95 11.69 -3.76
CA LYS A 59 -11.32 11.98 -3.32
C LYS A 59 -12.25 12.19 -4.50
N GLN A 60 -11.81 12.96 -5.51
CA GLN A 60 -12.60 13.23 -6.70
C GLN A 60 -12.90 11.95 -7.48
N ALA A 61 -11.90 11.09 -7.68
CA ALA A 61 -12.09 9.78 -8.33
C ALA A 61 -13.10 8.91 -7.59
N LEU A 62 -13.05 8.88 -6.25
CA LEU A 62 -14.04 8.17 -5.42
C LEU A 62 -15.45 8.75 -5.59
N ILE A 63 -15.59 10.08 -5.67
CA ILE A 63 -16.88 10.75 -5.82
C ILE A 63 -17.49 10.48 -7.20
N GLU A 64 -16.69 10.52 -8.27
CA GLU A 64 -17.15 10.32 -9.65
C GLU A 64 -17.44 8.84 -9.96
N LYS A 65 -16.45 7.98 -9.70
CA LYS A 65 -16.51 6.55 -10.03
C LYS A 65 -15.98 5.73 -8.85
N PRO A 66 -16.83 5.47 -7.84
CA PRO A 66 -16.41 4.72 -6.66
C PRO A 66 -16.00 3.32 -7.06
N THR A 67 -14.80 2.92 -6.63
CA THR A 67 -14.33 1.54 -6.74
C THR A 67 -13.88 1.07 -5.37
N GLU A 68 -14.17 -0.19 -5.06
CA GLU A 68 -13.82 -0.76 -3.76
C GLU A 68 -12.30 -0.77 -3.53
N GLY A 69 -11.54 -1.07 -4.60
CA GLY A 69 -10.08 -1.02 -4.58
C GLY A 69 -9.46 0.37 -4.41
N ALA A 70 -10.25 1.44 -4.39
CA ALA A 70 -9.76 2.76 -3.99
C ALA A 70 -9.91 3.02 -2.47
N MET A 71 -10.62 2.15 -1.75
CA MET A 71 -10.89 2.29 -0.31
C MET A 71 -9.98 1.40 0.55
N TRP A 72 -9.55 0.25 0.03
CA TRP A 72 -8.60 -0.65 0.69
C TRP A 72 -7.61 -1.31 -0.29
N GLN A 73 -6.46 -1.74 0.22
CA GLN A 73 -5.34 -2.37 -0.48
C GLN A 73 -4.89 -3.64 0.27
N ALA A 74 -4.35 -4.61 -0.47
CA ALA A 74 -3.56 -5.70 0.10
C ALA A 74 -2.13 -5.19 0.32
N ASP A 75 -1.68 -5.18 1.57
CA ASP A 75 -0.34 -4.74 1.97
C ASP A 75 0.47 -5.93 2.46
N HIS A 76 1.80 -5.89 2.28
CA HIS A 76 2.67 -6.90 2.87
C HIS A 76 2.98 -6.52 4.33
N ILE A 77 2.84 -7.45 5.26
CA ILE A 77 3.26 -7.27 6.67
C ILE A 77 4.77 -7.02 6.70
N THR A 78 5.54 -7.89 6.03
CA THR A 78 6.96 -7.70 5.73
C THR A 78 7.11 -7.35 4.25
N PRO A 79 7.54 -6.13 3.89
CA PRO A 79 7.67 -5.72 2.49
C PRO A 79 8.68 -6.57 1.70
N VAL A 80 8.44 -6.72 0.39
CA VAL A 80 9.35 -7.44 -0.52
C VAL A 80 10.77 -6.88 -0.48
N ALA A 81 10.93 -5.54 -0.44
CA ALA A 81 12.23 -4.88 -0.35
C ALA A 81 12.98 -5.17 0.97
N GLU A 82 12.32 -5.81 1.93
CA GLU A 82 12.88 -6.24 3.21
C GLU A 82 12.84 -7.78 3.37
N GLY A 83 12.62 -8.52 2.28
CA GLY A 83 12.70 -9.98 2.24
C GLY A 83 11.37 -10.72 2.31
N GLY A 84 10.22 -10.06 2.38
CA GLY A 84 8.92 -10.73 2.54
C GLY A 84 8.27 -11.28 1.26
N GLY A 85 9.01 -11.40 0.15
CA GLY A 85 8.45 -11.76 -1.15
C GLY A 85 8.18 -13.25 -1.38
N GLU A 86 8.73 -14.13 -0.55
CA GLU A 86 8.59 -15.60 -0.68
C GLU A 86 7.46 -16.18 0.17
N CYS A 87 6.73 -15.33 0.92
CA CYS A 87 5.66 -15.75 1.81
C CYS A 87 4.31 -15.88 1.07
N GLY A 88 3.44 -16.74 1.59
CA GLY A 88 2.07 -16.90 1.13
C GLY A 88 1.15 -15.78 1.64
N LEU A 89 -0.15 -16.09 1.73
CA LEU A 89 -1.19 -15.15 2.13
C LEU A 89 -0.98 -14.63 3.57
N GLU A 90 -0.28 -15.38 4.43
CA GLU A 90 0.02 -15.04 5.82
C GLU A 90 0.87 -13.78 5.97
N ASN A 91 1.59 -13.36 4.93
CA ASN A 91 2.35 -12.10 4.94
C ASN A 91 1.56 -10.94 4.33
N TYR A 92 0.26 -11.10 4.10
CA TYR A 92 -0.63 -10.02 3.68
C TYR A 92 -1.54 -9.55 4.79
N ARG A 93 -1.94 -8.27 4.71
CA ARG A 93 -2.95 -7.63 5.56
C ARG A 93 -3.77 -6.64 4.75
N THR A 94 -5.02 -6.45 5.12
CA THR A 94 -5.92 -5.48 4.51
C THR A 94 -5.69 -4.12 5.14
N LEU A 95 -5.35 -3.11 4.34
CA LEU A 95 -5.24 -1.73 4.81
C LEU A 95 -6.19 -0.83 4.06
N CYS A 96 -6.84 0.12 4.76
CA CYS A 96 -7.49 1.22 4.06
C CYS A 96 -6.43 2.06 3.32
N THR A 97 -6.80 2.69 2.21
CA THR A 97 -5.85 3.44 1.36
C THR A 97 -5.00 4.47 2.12
N PRO A 98 -5.55 5.24 3.10
CA PRO A 98 -4.75 6.11 3.96
C PRO A 98 -3.69 5.39 4.81
N CYS A 99 -4.05 4.24 5.41
CA CYS A 99 -3.13 3.44 6.21
C CYS A 99 -2.04 2.82 5.33
N HIS A 100 -2.41 2.28 4.17
CA HIS A 100 -1.45 1.77 3.19
C HIS A 100 -0.45 2.85 2.77
N TRP A 101 -0.92 4.07 2.48
CA TRP A 101 -0.03 5.18 2.14
C TRP A 101 0.99 5.46 3.25
N LYS A 102 0.57 5.47 4.53
CA LYS A 102 1.47 5.68 5.67
C LYS A 102 2.54 4.59 5.76
N GLU A 103 2.18 3.33 5.55
CA GLU A 103 3.12 2.20 5.58
C GLU A 103 4.11 2.28 4.42
N THR A 104 3.66 2.63 3.21
CA THR A 104 4.54 2.90 2.07
C THR A 104 5.53 4.03 2.35
N GLN A 105 5.10 5.13 2.98
CA GLN A 105 6.00 6.23 3.34
C GLN A 105 7.04 5.80 4.39
N LYS A 106 6.62 5.03 5.41
CA LYS A 106 7.56 4.46 6.40
C LYS A 106 8.59 3.55 5.74
N LEU A 107 8.16 2.69 4.81
CA LEU A 107 9.06 1.83 4.04
C LEU A 107 10.06 2.66 3.22
N GLN A 108 9.58 3.64 2.47
CA GLN A 108 10.44 4.54 1.69
C GLN A 108 11.48 5.24 2.56
N HIS A 109 11.09 5.70 3.75
CA HIS A 109 12.02 6.30 4.71
C HIS A 109 13.11 5.30 5.15
N ARG A 110 12.74 4.07 5.55
CA ARG A 110 13.70 3.02 5.94
C ARG A 110 14.68 2.69 4.80
N LEU A 111 14.19 2.58 3.57
CA LEU A 111 15.03 2.27 2.41
C LEU A 111 16.04 3.38 2.11
N LYS A 112 15.64 4.66 2.22
CA LYS A 112 16.56 5.80 2.06
C LYS A 112 17.70 5.76 3.10
N LEU A 113 17.39 5.44 4.36
CA LEU A 113 18.40 5.30 5.41
C LEU A 113 19.36 4.13 5.18
N LYS A 114 18.88 3.01 4.62
CA LYS A 114 19.72 1.85 4.26
C LYS A 114 20.70 2.19 3.14
N ILE A 115 20.25 2.91 2.11
CA ILE A 115 21.11 3.35 0.99
C ILE A 115 22.22 4.28 1.50
N GLY A 116 21.89 5.26 2.34
CA GLY A 116 22.87 6.22 2.87
C GLY A 116 23.94 5.61 3.79
N LYS A 117 23.73 4.41 4.35
CA LYS A 117 24.70 3.72 5.21
C LYS A 117 25.57 2.69 4.49
N GLY A 118 25.23 2.29 3.26
CA GLY A 118 25.80 1.10 2.61
C GLY A 118 26.49 1.31 1.26
N THR A 119 26.30 2.43 0.58
CA THR A 119 26.88 2.62 -0.76
C THR A 119 28.30 3.19 -0.68
N LYS A 120 29.31 2.32 -0.59
CA LYS A 120 30.63 2.66 -1.15
C LYS A 120 30.45 2.83 -2.65
N ASP A 121 30.95 3.94 -3.19
CA ASP A 121 30.85 4.27 -4.62
C ASP A 121 31.33 3.08 -5.46
N ILE A 122 30.49 2.62 -6.39
CA ILE A 122 30.82 1.52 -7.29
C ILE A 122 32.05 1.85 -8.16
N ARG A 123 32.34 3.14 -8.38
CA ARG A 123 33.56 3.62 -9.04
C ARG A 123 34.82 3.27 -8.25
N THR A 124 34.74 3.16 -6.93
CA THR A 124 35.87 2.77 -6.09
C THR A 124 36.21 1.29 -6.28
N PHE A 125 35.22 0.43 -6.54
CA PHE A 125 35.44 -1.00 -6.82
C PHE A 125 36.17 -1.24 -8.16
N PHE A 126 35.85 -0.48 -9.21
CA PHE A 126 36.50 -0.65 -10.52
C PHE A 126 37.90 -0.03 -10.61
N LYS A 127 38.28 0.88 -9.70
CA LYS A 127 39.65 1.42 -9.65
C LYS A 127 40.66 0.46 -9.03
N VAL A 128 40.27 -0.31 -8.01
CA VAL A 128 41.17 -1.28 -7.34
C VAL A 128 41.54 -2.44 -8.27
N ALA A 129 40.60 -2.92 -9.08
CA ALA A 129 40.84 -4.02 -10.03
C ALA A 129 41.79 -3.68 -11.20
N GLN A 130 42.17 -2.40 -11.37
CA GLN A 130 43.14 -1.95 -12.37
C GLN A 130 44.52 -1.63 -11.79
N SER A 131 44.64 -1.41 -10.48
CA SER A 131 45.95 -1.16 -9.83
C SER A 131 46.73 -2.44 -9.51
N GLU A 132 46.06 -3.60 -9.46
CA GLU A 132 46.67 -4.90 -9.14
C GLU A 132 47.17 -5.67 -10.39
N ARG A 133 47.18 -5.03 -11.57
CA ARG A 133 47.72 -5.58 -12.83
C ARG A 133 49.03 -4.91 -13.26
N LYS A 134 49.91 -4.61 -12.30
CA LYS A 134 51.31 -4.27 -12.59
C LYS A 134 52.24 -5.06 -11.70
#